data_AF-A0A9E4MZ88-F1
#
_entry.id   AF-A0A9E4MZ88-F1
#
_cell.length_a   1.000
_cell.length_b   1.000
_cell.length_c   1.000
_cell.angle_alpha   90.00
_cell.angle_beta   90.00
_cell.angle_gamma   90.00
#
_symmetry.space_group_name_H-M   'P 1'
#
loop_
_entity.id
_entity.type
_entity.pdbx_description
1 polymer ?
#
loop_
_entity_poly.entity_id
_entity_poly.type
_entity_poly.pdbx_seq_one_letter_code
_entity_poly.pdbx_strand_id
1 'polypeptide(L)'
;MTGAVRIAEEMGQSLPDTAYKEGVSWDSNFLFYSVREPFPSAYTGTNLTFGRIAQNKNVEIVSNMPVDGIIFSDGMKQDYLEFNTGKVARNSVADVGGQLVL
;
A
#
# COMPACT_ATOMS: atom_id res chain seq x y z
N MET A 1 14.59 7.97 9.55
CA MET A 1 14.55 7.53 8.13
C MET A 1 13.73 6.24 8.11
N THR A 2 12.48 6.34 7.65
CA THR A 2 11.38 5.41 7.97
C THR A 2 11.49 4.12 7.17
N GLY A 3 11.38 2.98 7.85
CA GLY A 3 11.91 1.67 7.44
C GLY A 3 11.51 1.10 6.08
N ALA A 4 10.44 1.60 5.43
CA ALA A 4 10.03 1.13 4.11
C ALA A 4 11.05 1.45 3.00
N VAL A 5 11.75 2.59 3.08
CA VAL A 5 12.77 3.00 2.08
C VAL A 5 13.97 2.07 2.10
N ARG A 6 14.44 1.72 3.32
CA ARG A 6 15.63 0.88 3.51
C ARG A 6 15.42 -0.57 3.05
N ILE A 7 14.18 -1.07 3.17
CA ILE A 7 13.83 -2.44 2.74
C ILE A 7 13.76 -2.55 1.21
N ALA A 8 13.27 -1.50 0.52
CA ALA A 8 13.24 -1.47 -0.94
C ALA A 8 14.67 -1.42 -1.53
N GLU A 9 15.57 -0.64 -0.92
CA GLU A 9 16.99 -0.57 -1.28
C GLU A 9 17.72 -1.90 -1.08
N GLU A 10 17.46 -2.62 0.01
CA GLU A 10 18.06 -3.93 0.31
C GLU A 10 17.57 -5.07 -0.61
N MET A 11 16.38 -4.95 -1.19
CA MET A 11 15.77 -5.99 -2.05
C MET A 11 16.15 -5.88 -3.55
N GLY A 12 17.07 -4.99 -3.92
CA GLY A 12 17.53 -4.84 -5.31
C GLY A 12 16.45 -4.35 -6.28
N GLN A 13 15.29 -3.92 -5.76
CA GLN A 13 14.32 -3.18 -6.55
C GLN A 13 14.78 -1.72 -6.59
N SER A 14 15.42 -1.35 -7.69
CA SER A 14 15.64 0.06 -8.00
C SER A 14 14.27 0.72 -8.12
N LEU A 15 13.90 1.45 -7.06
CA LEU A 15 13.00 2.58 -7.21
C LEU A 15 13.69 3.52 -8.22
N PRO A 16 12.98 4.10 -9.20
CA PRO A 16 13.49 5.31 -9.81
C PRO A 16 13.71 6.31 -8.66
N ASP A 17 14.98 6.61 -8.38
CA ASP A 17 15.48 7.48 -7.31
C ASP A 17 14.78 8.86 -7.26
N THR A 18 14.11 9.22 -8.37
CA THR A 18 13.41 10.49 -8.58
C THR A 18 11.99 10.51 -8.04
N ALA A 19 11.27 9.37 -7.98
CA ALA A 19 9.83 9.37 -7.66
C ALA A 19 9.52 9.75 -6.19
N TYR A 20 10.45 9.53 -5.27
CA TYR A 20 10.30 9.92 -3.86
C TYR A 20 10.95 11.28 -3.53
N LYS A 21 11.97 11.71 -4.29
CA LYS A 21 12.67 12.99 -4.06
C LYS A 21 11.97 14.18 -4.70
N GLU A 22 11.27 13.97 -5.81
CA GLU A 22 10.52 15.04 -6.51
C GLU A 22 9.03 15.05 -6.15
N GLY A 23 8.58 14.10 -5.32
CA GLY A 23 7.17 13.88 -5.02
C GLY A 23 6.44 13.19 -6.18
N VAL A 24 5.24 12.67 -5.88
CA VAL A 24 4.36 12.11 -6.90
C VAL A 24 3.59 13.25 -7.54
N SER A 25 3.58 13.32 -8.88
CA SER A 25 2.80 14.34 -9.59
C SER A 25 1.31 14.20 -9.27
N TRP A 26 0.60 15.31 -9.09
CA TRP A 26 -0.82 15.33 -8.75
C TRP A 26 -1.73 14.65 -9.80
N ASP A 27 -1.28 14.57 -11.05
CA ASP A 27 -1.97 13.91 -12.17
C ASP A 27 -1.59 12.42 -12.34
N SER A 28 -0.89 11.84 -11.36
CA SER A 28 -0.46 10.44 -11.41
C SER A 28 -1.63 9.46 -11.30
N ASN A 29 -1.81 8.61 -12.33
CA ASN A 29 -2.84 7.57 -12.36
C ASN A 29 -2.34 6.22 -11.82
N PHE A 30 -1.83 6.21 -10.60
CA PHE A 30 -1.36 4.99 -9.94
C PHE A 30 -1.35 5.13 -8.42
N LEU A 31 -1.39 4.00 -7.72
CA LEU A 31 -1.21 3.94 -6.27
C LEU A 31 0.16 3.36 -5.93
N PHE A 32 0.71 3.76 -4.79
CA PHE A 32 1.77 3.01 -4.14
C PHE A 32 1.20 2.19 -2.98
N TYR A 33 1.75 1.00 -2.76
CA TYR A 33 1.55 0.26 -1.51
C TYR A 33 2.88 0.07 -0.82
N SER A 34 2.83 0.00 0.50
CA SER A 34 3.99 -0.33 1.34
C SER A 34 3.53 -1.17 2.52
N VAL A 35 4.33 -2.17 2.87
CA VAL A 35 4.12 -3.01 4.05
C VAL A 35 5.03 -2.49 5.14
N ARG A 36 4.44 -2.12 6.27
CA ARG A 36 5.20 -1.77 7.47
C ARG A 36 5.58 -3.03 8.23
N GLU A 37 6.85 -3.10 8.63
CA GLU A 37 7.40 -4.18 9.46
C GLU A 37 7.08 -5.58 8.91
N PRO A 38 7.46 -5.88 7.65
CA PRO A 38 7.19 -7.18 7.05
C PRO A 38 7.91 -8.28 7.82
N PHE A 39 7.18 -9.34 8.16
CA PHE A 39 7.71 -10.48 8.91
C PHE A 39 8.04 -11.65 7.97
N PRO A 40 9.33 -11.94 7.69
CA PRO A 40 9.71 -13.09 6.89
C PRO A 40 9.51 -14.38 7.69
N SER A 41 8.49 -15.16 7.32
CA SER A 41 8.39 -16.54 7.77
C SER A 41 9.11 -17.47 6.80
N ALA A 42 9.50 -18.66 7.27
CA ALA A 42 10.08 -19.71 6.44
C ALA A 42 9.18 -20.16 5.28
N TYR A 43 7.86 -19.88 5.35
CA TYR A 43 6.87 -20.35 4.39
C TYR A 43 6.31 -19.25 3.48
N THR A 44 6.25 -17.99 3.94
CA THR A 44 5.55 -16.91 3.23
C THR A 44 6.48 -15.90 2.56
N GLY A 45 7.77 -15.87 2.91
CA GLY A 45 8.72 -14.87 2.40
C GLY A 45 8.24 -13.43 2.62
N THR A 46 8.87 -12.47 1.93
CA THR A 46 8.52 -11.04 1.98
C THR A 46 8.67 -10.39 0.59
N ASN A 47 8.17 -11.05 -0.45
CA ASN A 47 8.38 -10.58 -1.83
C ASN A 47 7.49 -9.37 -2.21
N LEU A 48 6.51 -9.02 -1.38
CA LEU A 48 5.54 -7.94 -1.61
C LEU A 48 5.61 -6.90 -0.48
N THR A 49 6.69 -6.13 -0.43
CA THR A 49 6.93 -5.13 0.64
C THR A 49 6.67 -3.70 0.19
N PHE A 50 6.91 -3.40 -1.08
CA PHE A 50 6.66 -2.11 -1.70
C PHE A 50 6.33 -2.32 -3.17
N GLY A 51 5.52 -1.44 -3.75
CA GLY A 51 5.26 -1.47 -5.18
C GLY A 51 4.21 -0.48 -5.64
N ARG A 52 3.98 -0.48 -6.95
CA ARG A 52 3.02 0.40 -7.62
C ARG A 52 1.86 -0.42 -8.19
N ILE A 53 0.64 0.08 -8.03
CA ILE A 53 -0.57 -0.45 -8.64
C ILE A 53 -0.95 0.50 -9.77
N ALA A 54 -0.84 0.03 -11.01
CA ALA A 54 -1.21 0.80 -12.19
C ALA A 54 -2.73 0.97 -12.31
N GLN A 55 -3.16 1.95 -13.09
CA GLN A 55 -4.54 2.05 -13.54
C GLN A 55 -5.01 0.72 -14.18
N ASN A 56 -6.26 0.32 -13.93
CA ASN A 56 -6.85 -0.96 -14.36
C ASN A 56 -6.21 -2.22 -13.71
N LYS A 57 -5.38 -2.05 -12.68
CA LYS A 57 -4.96 -3.14 -11.79
C LYS A 57 -5.60 -2.94 -10.42
N ASN A 58 -5.84 -4.05 -9.74
CA ASN A 58 -6.25 -4.05 -8.35
C ASN A 58 -5.21 -4.76 -7.49
N VAL A 59 -5.17 -4.40 -6.22
CA VAL A 59 -4.57 -5.22 -5.18
C VAL A 59 -5.69 -5.82 -4.35
N GLU A 60 -5.57 -7.12 -4.08
CA GLU A 60 -6.47 -7.85 -3.20
C GLU A 60 -5.71 -8.21 -1.93
N ILE A 61 -6.26 -7.80 -0.78
CA ILE A 61 -5.76 -8.17 0.54
C ILE A 61 -6.80 -9.10 1.15
N VAL A 62 -6.38 -10.31 1.53
CA VAL A 62 -7.22 -11.28 2.22
C VAL A 62 -6.80 -11.31 3.67
N SER A 63 -7.75 -11.10 4.58
CA SER A 63 -7.46 -11.21 6.01
C SER A 63 -7.40 -12.66 6.43
N ASN A 64 -6.25 -13.06 6.98
CA ASN A 64 -6.08 -14.27 7.77
C ASN A 64 -5.98 -13.95 9.28
N MET A 65 -6.30 -12.70 9.67
CA MET A 65 -6.24 -12.26 11.06
C MET A 65 -7.51 -12.72 11.79
N PRO A 66 -7.41 -13.56 12.83
CA PRO A 66 -8.59 -14.07 13.52
C PRO A 66 -9.40 -12.96 14.20
N VAL A 67 -8.72 -11.97 14.80
CA VAL A 67 -9.30 -10.81 15.50
C VAL A 67 -8.41 -9.58 15.34
N ASP A 68 -8.93 -8.41 15.70
CA ASP A 68 -8.23 -7.10 15.74
C ASP A 68 -7.67 -6.60 14.39
N GLY A 69 -8.06 -7.23 13.28
CA GLY A 69 -7.78 -6.69 11.96
C GLY A 69 -8.64 -5.44 11.72
N ILE A 70 -8.04 -4.34 11.24
CA ILE A 70 -8.76 -3.10 10.95
C ILE A 70 -8.30 -2.48 9.62
N ILE A 71 -9.21 -1.81 8.94
CA ILE A 71 -8.94 -0.90 7.80
C ILE A 71 -9.46 0.48 8.19
N PHE A 72 -8.67 1.52 7.96
CA PHE A 72 -9.05 2.91 8.19
C PHE A 72 -8.53 3.80 7.06
N SER A 73 -9.19 4.93 6.84
CA SER A 73 -8.80 5.95 5.84
C SER A 73 -8.28 7.21 6.52
N ASP A 74 -7.53 8.04 5.79
CA ASP A 74 -7.17 9.43 6.16
C ASP A 74 -6.44 9.57 7.51
N GLY A 75 -5.84 8.49 7.99
CA GLY A 75 -5.16 8.44 9.29
C GLY A 75 -6.12 8.40 10.49
N MET A 76 -7.43 8.28 10.28
CA MET A 76 -8.44 8.31 11.35
C MET A 76 -8.77 6.91 11.86
N LYS A 77 -7.98 6.39 12.81
CA LYS A 77 -8.21 5.04 13.38
C LYS A 77 -9.50 4.88 14.17
N GLN A 78 -10.10 5.96 14.64
CA GLN A 78 -11.37 5.90 15.39
C GLN A 78 -12.55 5.54 14.47
N ASP A 79 -12.42 5.81 13.17
CA ASP A 79 -13.37 5.43 12.15
C ASP A 79 -12.76 4.30 11.30
N TYR A 80 -12.99 3.07 11.74
CA TYR A 80 -12.39 1.90 11.13
C TYR A 80 -13.45 0.86 10.76
N LEU A 81 -13.10 0.05 9.75
CA LEU A 81 -13.81 -1.16 9.41
C LEU A 81 -13.06 -2.37 9.97
N GLU A 82 -13.75 -3.24 10.70
CA GLU A 82 -13.17 -4.52 11.11
C GLU A 82 -12.78 -5.36 9.88
N PHE A 83 -11.62 -5.98 9.95
CA PHE A 83 -10.99 -6.73 8.87
C PHE A 83 -10.41 -8.07 9.37
N ASN A 84 -11.26 -8.86 10.01
CA ASN A 84 -10.95 -10.21 10.50
C ASN A 84 -11.08 -11.28 9.38
N THR A 85 -10.73 -12.52 9.70
CA THR A 85 -10.68 -13.67 8.79
C THR A 85 -11.91 -13.79 7.89
N GLY A 86 -11.66 -14.09 6.61
CA GLY A 86 -12.72 -14.26 5.60
C GLY A 86 -13.15 -12.96 4.93
N LYS A 87 -12.61 -11.80 5.36
CA LYS A 87 -12.79 -10.52 4.67
C LYS A 87 -11.73 -10.29 3.61
N VAL A 88 -12.15 -9.65 2.53
CA VAL A 88 -11.30 -9.32 1.36
C VAL A 88 -11.44 -7.84 1.06
N ALA A 89 -10.32 -7.13 1.01
CA ALA A 89 -10.26 -5.73 0.62
C ALA A 89 -9.65 -5.63 -0.79
N ARG A 90 -10.32 -4.91 -1.68
CA ARG A 90 -9.86 -4.66 -3.04
C ARG A 90 -9.64 -3.17 -3.22
N ASN A 91 -8.42 -2.80 -3.61
CA ASN A 91 -8.07 -1.41 -3.86
C ASN A 91 -7.58 -1.25 -5.30
N SER A 92 -8.05 -0.21 -5.98
CA SER A 92 -7.64 0.19 -7.32
C SER A 92 -7.63 1.71 -7.40
N VAL A 93 -7.00 2.25 -8.45
CA VAL A 93 -7.18 3.65 -8.81
C VAL A 93 -8.67 3.87 -9.07
N ALA A 94 -9.26 4.91 -8.48
CA ALA A 94 -10.67 5.25 -8.66
C ALA A 94 -10.91 5.79 -10.07
N ASP A 95 -12.10 5.53 -10.63
CA ASP A 95 -12.50 6.06 -11.94
C ASP A 95 -12.75 7.58 -11.92
N VAL A 96 -13.00 8.13 -10.73
CA VAL A 96 -13.28 9.55 -10.50
C VAL A 96 -12.16 10.15 -9.66
N GLY A 97 -11.52 11.19 -10.20
CA GLY A 97 -10.54 12.02 -9.49
C GLY A 97 -11.17 13.32 -8.98
N GLY A 98 -10.72 13.79 -7.82
CA GLY A 98 -11.06 15.11 -7.32
C GLY A 98 -10.38 16.20 -8.15
N GLN A 99 -11.11 17.28 -8.47
CA GLN A 99 -10.55 18.46 -9.12
C GLN A 99 -10.34 19.56 -8.08
N LEU A 100 -9.09 19.98 -7.91
CA LEU A 100 -8.78 21.18 -7.14
C LEU A 100 -8.94 22.40 -8.03
N VAL A 101 -9.89 23.27 -7.70
CA VAL A 101 -10.08 24.58 -8.36
C VAL A 101 -9.52 25.65 -7.42
N LEU A 102 -8.60 26.46 -7.93
CA LEU A 102 -7.95 27.57 -7.23
C LEU A 102 -8.59 28.90 -7.59
#